data_AF-A0A6B3KSV0-F1
#
_entry.id   AF-A0A6B3KSV0-F1
#
_cell.length_a   1.000
_cell.length_b   1.000
_cell.length_c   1.000
_cell.angle_alpha   90.00
_cell.angle_beta   90.00
_cell.angle_gamma   90.00
#
_symmetry.space_group_name_H-M   'P 1'
#
loop_
_entity.id
_entity.type
_entity.pdbx_description
1 polymer ?
#
loop_
_entity_poly.entity_id
_entity_poly.type
_entity_poly.pdbx_seq_one_letter_code
_entity_poly.pdbx_strand_id
1 'polypeptide(L)' 'TLTDKHGNKSNVQARYTFVYEKRDGKWLIINHHSSAMPEVDTRAAVAKAK' A
#
# COMPACT_ATOMS: atom_id res chain seq x y z
N THR A 1 -0.35 2.96 -7.20
CA THR A 1 -1.42 3.26 -8.17
C THR A 1 -1.90 1.94 -8.76
N LEU A 2 -3.21 1.74 -8.91
CA LEU A 2 -3.76 0.55 -9.55
C LEU A 2 -4.12 0.90 -11.00
N THR A 3 -3.79 0.02 -11.93
CA THR A 3 -4.14 0.17 -13.35
C THR A 3 -5.19 -0.88 -13.70
N ASP A 4 -6.33 -0.47 -14.26
CA ASP A 4 -7.38 -1.39 -14.68
C ASP A 4 -7.09 -2.02 -16.06
N LYS A 5 -7.98 -2.90 -16.50
CA LYS A 5 -7.90 -3.58 -17.82
C LYS A 5 -7.97 -2.63 -19.03
N HIS A 6 -8.43 -1.40 -18.83
CA HIS A 6 -8.55 -0.37 -19.85
C HIS A 6 -7.36 0.62 -19.80
N GLY A 7 -6.42 0.42 -18.88
CA GLY A 7 -5.26 1.28 -18.70
C GLY A 7 -5.52 2.50 -17.80
N ASN A 8 -6.71 2.64 -17.21
CA ASN A 8 -7.01 3.75 -16.33
C ASN A 8 -6.27 3.58 -15.00
N LYS A 9 -5.69 4.67 -14.50
CA LYS A 9 -4.93 4.70 -13.25
C LYS A 9 -5.75 5.30 -12.11
N SER A 10 -5.72 4.65 -10.95
CA SER A 10 -6.37 5.15 -9.73
C SER A 10 -5.44 5.08 -8.53
N ASN A 11 -5.61 6.06 -7.63
CA ASN A 11 -4.96 6.05 -6.32
C ASN A 11 -5.85 5.30 -5.33
N VAL A 12 -5.30 4.23 -4.76
CA VAL A 12 -5.98 3.37 -3.80
C VAL A 12 -5.22 3.37 -2.48
N GLN A 13 -5.93 3.17 -1.38
CA GLN A 13 -5.30 2.86 -0.11
C GLN A 13 -4.62 1.50 -0.21
N ALA A 14 -3.39 1.43 0.30
CA ALA A 14 -2.58 0.22 0.27
C ALA A 14 -2.15 -0.17 1.69
N ARG A 15 -1.95 -1.47 1.88
CA ARG A 15 -1.32 -2.04 3.08
C ARG A 15 0.05 -2.59 2.72
N TYR A 16 0.99 -2.34 3.62
CA TYR A 16 2.39 -2.73 3.48
C TYR A 16 2.75 -3.76 4.54
N THR A 17 3.55 -4.75 4.15
CA THR A 17 4.20 -5.71 5.05
C THR A 17 5.69 -5.66 4.78
N PHE A 18 6.48 -5.46 5.83
CA PHE A 18 7.93 -5.44 5.77
C PHE A 18 8.50 -6.57 6.62
N VAL A 19 9.53 -7.23 6.11
CA VAL A 19 10.33 -8.16 6.91
C VAL A 19 11.71 -7.55 7.09
N TYR A 20 12.17 -7.54 8.34
CA TYR A 20 13.45 -6.97 8.71
C TYR A 20 14.43 -8.06 9.12
N GLU A 21 15.70 -7.86 8.77
CA GLU A 21 16.81 -8.69 9.24
C GLU A 21 17.92 -7.78 9.77
N LYS A 22 18.54 -8.16 10.89
CA LYS A 22 19.67 -7.43 11.46
C LYS A 22 20.98 -8.01 10.90
N ARG A 23 21.71 -7.23 10.11
CA ARG A 23 23.04 -7.59 9.57
C ARG A 23 24.05 -6.52 9.95
N ASP A 24 25.19 -6.93 10.50
CA ASP A 24 26.28 -6.04 10.92
C ASP A 24 25.81 -4.87 11.80
N GLY A 25 24.90 -5.17 12.73
CA GLY A 25 24.35 -4.17 13.65
C GLY A 25 23.25 -3.27 13.05
N LYS A 26 22.94 -3.39 11.76
CA LYS A 26 21.92 -2.57 11.07
C LYS A 26 20.66 -3.38 10.76
N TRP A 27 19.51 -2.74 10.90
CA TRP A 27 18.24 -3.32 10.45
C TRP A 27 18.02 -3.01 8.97
N LEU A 28 17.79 -4.06 8.19
CA LEU A 28 17.57 -3.99 6.75
C LEU A 28 16.17 -4.52 6.43
N ILE A 29 15.48 -3.89 5.49
CA ILE A 29 14.24 -4.43 4.91
C ILE A 29 14.65 -5.47 3.88
N ILE A 30 14.38 -6.73 4.17
CA ILE A 30 14.70 -7.85 3.26
C ILE A 30 13.51 -8.26 2.40
N ASN A 31 12.29 -7.88 2.80
CA ASN A 31 11.09 -8.08 2.00
C ASN A 31 10.13 -6.91 2.15
N HIS A 32 9.47 -6.57 1.04
CA HIS A 32 8.42 -5.57 0.97
C HIS A 32 7.27 -6.13 0.13
N HIS A 33 6.19 -6.50 0.80
CA HIS A 33 4.95 -6.93 0.15
C HIS A 33 3.91 -5.83 0.29
N SER A 34 3.26 -5.45 -0.82
CA SER A 34 2.21 -4.42 -0.84
C SER A 34 0.95 -4.95 -1.51
N SER A 35 -0.20 -4.53 -0.99
CA SER A 35 -1.52 -4.89 -1.54
C SER A 35 -2.46 -3.68 -1.47
N ALA A 36 -3.43 -3.62 -2.38
CA ALA A 36 -4.56 -2.71 -2.22
C ALA A 36 -5.40 -3.16 -1.02
N MET A 37 -5.97 -2.21 -0.28
CA MET A 37 -6.87 -2.57 0.82
C MET A 37 -8.23 -3.00 0.24
N PRO A 38 -8.74 -4.21 0.56
CA PRO A 38 -10.01 -4.69 0.02
C PRO A 38 -11.22 -4.01 0.67
N GLU A 39 -11.09 -3.60 1.93
CA GLU A 39 -12.09 -2.79 2.61
C GLU A 39 -11.95 -1.33 2.19
N VAL A 40 -13.09 -0.71 1.87
CA VAL A 40 -13.15 0.73 1.62
C VAL A 40 -13.15 1.43 2.97
N ASP A 41 -12.10 2.19 3.27
CA ASP A 41 -12.15 3.13 4.39
C ASP A 41 -13.15 4.24 4.04
N THR A 42 -14.38 4.10 4.53
CA THR A 42 -15.46 5.04 4.27
C THR A 42 -15.18 6.42 4.85
N ARG A 43 -14.33 6.54 5.89
CA ARG A 43 -13.94 7.84 6.45
C ARG A 43 -12.97 8.58 5.53
N ALA A 44 -12.00 7.86 4.97
CA ALA A 44 -11.07 8.41 3.98
C ALA A 44 -11.77 8.80 2.67
N ALA A 45 -12.77 8.02 2.24
CA ALA A 45 -13.55 8.31 1.04
C ALA A 45 -14.39 9.60 1.17
N VAL A 46 -15.00 9.85 2.33
CA VAL A 46 -15.80 11.06 2.59
C VAL A 46 -14.95 12.33 2.64
N ALA A 47 -13.73 12.24 3.17
CA ALA A 47 -12.82 13.39 3.25
C ALA A 47 -12.29 13.87 1.87
N LYS A 48 -12.27 12.98 0.87
CA LYS A 48 -11.80 13.29 -0.49
C LYS A 48 -12.86 13.94 -1.39
N ALA A 49 -14.12 13.99 -0.95
CA ALA A 49 -15.26 14.49 -1.69
C ALA A 49 -15.63 15.96 -1.35
N LYS A 50 -14.83 16.60 -0.50
CA LYS A 50 -14.86 18.05 -0.23
C LYS A 50 -13.67 18.71 -0.90
#